data_AF-A0A8C7VXQ6-F1
#
_entry.id   AF-A0A8C7VXQ6-F1
#
_cell.length_a   1.000
_cell.length_b   1.000
_cell.length_c   1.000
_cell.angle_alpha   90.00
_cell.angle_beta   90.00
_cell.angle_gamma   90.00
#
_symmetry.space_group_name_H-M   'P 1'
#
loop_
_entity.id
_entity.type
_entity.pdbx_description
1 polymer ?
#
loop_
_entity_poly.entity_id
_entity_poly.type
_entity_poly.pdbx_seq_one_letter_code
_entity_poly.pdbx_strand_id
1 'polypeptide(L)'
;MGKKQNKEQVPPAEPSNKKPSAGKQKAKLPPASTQTHNTHKNLEDAFKAMDVGELKQQLDRSQTLFPDNPSVWVKDLAGYLNHALAAPETEPTLSSYTHDYPYCLAGKELRGVVKALIGRCNESLQDFYDHCVYTMLRELDKQTGEPLHGYRVCIQAILQDKPRMATQNLPDYLELLRSVQNRPVKCLTIMWSLGQAGYYDLSQGLRVWLGIMLPVLGVKALSSYAIAYLERLLLLHVNLTKGFGVMGPKDFFPLLDFAYMPKNALSPSLQEQLCRLYPRLKVLAFGAKPEMTLHTYLPSFLSRATPHCPEDMKRELLSSMTECLSVDHQSLGVWRQLYTKHLPQSSLLLNHLLKSWNTLPPKVQYNHGFCLCPISMMCTGSGLCLQLKMSGRGFPWSRLFMALLVFAAGFITHDIRSRGSFTGNTHTHHPHTHHTHTHTPPTHHPHTTHTPHTTHTPHTTHTPHTTHSSYATVNQSDCV
;
A
#
# COMPACT_ATOMS: atom_id res chain seq x y z
N MET A 1 60.92 -14.89 -5.92
CA MET A 1 60.99 -16.03 -6.87
C MET A 1 62.46 -16.43 -6.97
N GLY A 2 62.89 -17.69 -6.98
CA GLY A 2 62.17 -18.97 -6.87
C GLY A 2 63.18 -20.14 -6.84
N LYS A 3 62.70 -21.39 -7.02
CA LYS A 3 63.44 -22.67 -6.98
C LYS A 3 63.93 -23.14 -5.59
N LYS A 4 63.41 -24.27 -5.13
CA LYS A 4 63.98 -25.60 -5.49
C LYS A 4 62.85 -26.62 -5.60
N GLN A 5 63.01 -27.59 -6.52
CA GLN A 5 62.05 -28.67 -6.76
C GLN A 5 62.56 -30.00 -6.19
N ASN A 6 61.58 -30.89 -6.05
CA ASN A 6 61.68 -32.29 -5.67
C ASN A 6 62.55 -33.15 -6.61
N LYS A 7 62.95 -34.34 -6.15
CA LYS A 7 63.34 -35.50 -6.96
C LYS A 7 62.98 -36.75 -6.12
N GLU A 8 61.88 -37.47 -6.36
CA GLU A 8 61.68 -38.44 -7.45
C GLU A 8 62.79 -39.52 -7.43
N GLN A 9 62.53 -40.84 -7.34
CA GLN A 9 61.47 -41.60 -8.04
C GLN A 9 60.82 -42.74 -7.25
N VAL A 10 59.54 -42.91 -7.61
CA VAL A 10 58.51 -43.98 -7.53
C VAL A 10 58.79 -45.41 -6.96
N PRO A 11 57.78 -46.06 -6.34
CA PRO A 11 57.80 -47.40 -5.73
C PRO A 11 57.11 -48.48 -6.60
N PRO A 12 56.85 -49.70 -6.06
CA PRO A 12 55.43 -50.04 -5.79
C PRO A 12 55.14 -51.02 -4.60
N ALA A 13 53.84 -51.22 -4.35
CA ALA A 13 53.18 -52.43 -3.80
C ALA A 13 53.27 -52.83 -2.30
N GLU A 14 52.16 -52.57 -1.58
CA GLU A 14 51.65 -53.29 -0.40
C GLU A 14 51.06 -54.69 -0.81
N PRO A 15 50.55 -55.60 0.08
CA PRO A 15 50.12 -55.40 1.48
C PRO A 15 50.35 -56.54 2.52
N SER A 16 50.09 -56.26 3.81
CA SER A 16 48.99 -56.91 4.60
C SER A 16 49.17 -56.93 6.15
N ASN A 17 48.05 -56.64 6.84
CA ASN A 17 47.65 -56.90 8.22
C ASN A 17 48.61 -57.55 9.25
N LYS A 18 48.70 -56.92 10.45
CA LYS A 18 48.60 -57.62 11.75
C LYS A 18 48.24 -56.70 12.94
N LYS A 19 47.26 -57.15 13.73
CA LYS A 19 47.02 -56.86 15.17
C LYS A 19 47.33 -58.16 15.95
N PRO A 20 47.37 -58.19 17.30
CA PRO A 20 47.31 -57.11 18.29
C PRO A 20 48.49 -57.11 19.31
N SER A 21 48.56 -56.10 20.18
CA SER A 21 49.06 -56.26 21.57
C SER A 21 48.53 -55.11 22.46
N ALA A 22 48.65 -55.23 23.79
CA ALA A 22 48.03 -54.33 24.77
C ALA A 22 49.06 -53.59 25.65
N GLY A 23 48.71 -52.43 26.22
CA GLY A 23 49.62 -51.70 27.10
C GLY A 23 49.12 -50.39 27.74
N LYS A 24 48.50 -50.51 28.92
CA LYS A 24 48.38 -49.50 30.00
C LYS A 24 47.53 -48.23 29.77
N GLN A 25 46.69 -47.93 30.76
CA GLN A 25 45.88 -46.72 30.86
C GLN A 25 46.72 -45.51 31.35
N LYS A 26 46.32 -44.30 30.92
CA LYS A 26 46.35 -43.11 31.79
C LYS A 26 45.01 -42.40 31.64
N ALA A 27 44.27 -42.26 32.74
CA ALA A 27 43.02 -41.53 32.74
C ALA A 27 43.31 -40.03 32.54
N LYS A 28 42.75 -39.45 31.47
CA LYS A 28 42.52 -38.00 31.41
C LYS A 28 41.13 -37.73 31.96
N LEU A 29 41.04 -36.83 32.94
CA LEU A 29 39.77 -36.22 33.33
C LEU A 29 39.19 -35.51 32.09
N PRO A 30 37.87 -35.61 31.82
CA PRO A 30 37.24 -34.77 30.81
C PRO A 30 37.32 -33.30 31.26
N PRO A 31 37.50 -32.35 30.33
CA PRO A 31 37.46 -30.93 30.67
C PRO A 31 36.08 -30.55 31.22
N ALA A 32 36.04 -29.66 32.20
CA ALA A 32 34.79 -29.21 32.80
C ALA A 32 33.91 -28.53 31.73
N SER A 33 32.73 -29.09 31.48
CA SER A 33 31.73 -28.48 30.61
C SER A 33 31.17 -27.23 31.29
N THR A 34 31.38 -26.06 30.69
CA THR A 34 30.64 -24.84 31.04
C THR A 34 29.15 -25.09 30.81
N GLN A 35 28.40 -25.21 31.90
CA GLN A 35 26.97 -25.47 31.87
C GLN A 35 26.23 -24.25 31.30
N THR A 36 25.36 -24.48 30.32
CA THR A 36 24.46 -23.46 29.78
C THR A 36 23.18 -23.41 30.62
N HIS A 37 22.67 -22.21 30.89
CA HIS A 37 21.65 -21.92 31.91
C HIS A 37 20.19 -22.31 31.52
N ASN A 38 20.02 -23.39 30.74
CA ASN A 38 18.69 -23.90 30.35
C ASN A 38 18.21 -24.97 31.32
N THR A 39 17.39 -24.58 32.30
CA THR A 39 16.79 -25.48 33.31
C THR A 39 15.82 -26.49 32.67
N HIS A 40 15.08 -26.07 31.65
CA HIS A 40 14.06 -26.89 30.97
C HIS A 40 14.48 -27.27 29.55
N LYS A 41 13.99 -28.41 29.04
CA LYS A 41 14.33 -28.94 27.71
C LYS A 41 13.68 -28.17 26.56
N ASN A 42 12.48 -27.64 26.81
CA ASN A 42 11.61 -26.91 25.91
C ASN A 42 10.69 -26.03 26.76
N LEU A 43 9.91 -25.16 26.12
CA LEU A 43 9.10 -24.17 26.83
C LEU A 43 7.82 -24.80 27.43
N GLU A 44 7.28 -25.83 26.78
CA GLU A 44 6.13 -26.61 27.23
C GLU A 44 6.40 -27.29 28.58
N ASP A 45 7.60 -27.83 28.79
CA ASP A 45 8.02 -28.45 30.04
C ASP A 45 8.29 -27.41 31.14
N ALA A 46 8.72 -26.19 30.78
CA ALA A 46 8.83 -25.09 31.73
C ALA A 46 7.44 -24.62 32.22
N PHE A 47 6.48 -24.44 31.32
CA PHE A 47 5.08 -24.11 31.68
C PHE A 47 4.39 -25.18 32.55
N LYS A 48 4.80 -26.45 32.45
CA LYS A 48 4.31 -27.54 33.34
C LYS A 48 4.97 -27.53 34.72
N ALA A 49 6.19 -27.01 34.83
CA ALA A 49 7.00 -27.05 36.06
C ALA A 49 6.89 -25.77 36.91
N MET A 50 6.47 -24.65 36.31
CA MET A 50 6.30 -23.35 36.96
C MET A 50 5.23 -23.37 38.07
N ASP A 51 5.59 -22.93 39.28
CA ASP A 51 4.68 -22.83 40.43
C ASP A 51 3.87 -21.51 40.41
N VAL A 52 2.59 -21.60 40.08
CA VAL A 52 1.66 -20.44 40.09
C VAL A 52 1.31 -19.99 41.51
N GLY A 53 1.47 -20.85 42.52
CA GLY A 53 1.35 -20.52 43.94
C GLY A 53 2.54 -19.71 44.45
N GLU A 54 3.76 -20.03 44.02
CA GLU A 54 4.95 -19.22 44.30
C GLU A 54 4.85 -17.84 43.63
N LEU A 55 4.47 -17.78 42.35
CA LEU A 55 4.22 -16.52 41.64
C LEU A 55 3.23 -15.61 42.40
N LYS A 56 2.13 -16.16 42.93
CA LYS A 56 1.19 -15.40 43.75
C LYS A 56 1.86 -14.85 45.00
N GLN A 57 2.59 -15.66 45.76
CA GLN A 57 3.30 -15.21 46.97
C GLN A 57 4.34 -14.12 46.69
N GLN A 58 5.08 -14.21 45.58
CA GLN A 58 6.02 -13.16 45.18
C GLN A 58 5.29 -11.87 44.78
N LEU A 59 4.18 -11.94 44.05
CA LEU A 59 3.35 -10.79 43.70
C LEU A 59 2.71 -10.15 44.94
N ASP A 60 2.07 -10.93 45.81
CA ASP A 60 1.44 -10.44 47.04
C ASP A 60 2.46 -9.73 47.94
N ARG A 61 3.70 -10.26 48.02
CA ARG A 61 4.82 -9.60 48.70
C ARG A 61 5.22 -8.29 48.03
N SER A 62 5.31 -8.25 46.70
CA SER A 62 5.60 -7.02 45.94
C SER A 62 4.51 -5.95 46.14
N GLN A 63 3.23 -6.35 46.09
CA GLN A 63 2.10 -5.46 46.37
C GLN A 63 2.09 -4.95 47.83
N THR A 64 2.52 -5.78 48.79
CA THR A 64 2.63 -5.38 50.21
C THR A 64 3.79 -4.42 50.47
N LEU A 65 4.92 -4.59 49.78
CA LEU A 65 6.10 -3.71 49.92
C LEU A 65 5.98 -2.39 49.14
N PHE A 66 5.22 -2.39 48.03
CA PHE A 66 5.10 -1.26 47.11
C PHE A 66 3.64 -1.00 46.73
N PRO A 67 2.73 -0.69 47.69
CA PRO A 67 1.28 -0.62 47.47
C PRO A 67 0.83 0.45 46.46
N ASP A 68 1.63 1.50 46.27
CA ASP A 68 1.32 2.61 45.35
C ASP A 68 2.22 2.60 44.09
N ASN A 69 2.87 1.47 43.76
CA ASN A 69 3.74 1.38 42.59
C ASN A 69 3.39 0.20 41.65
N PRO A 70 2.32 0.32 40.84
CA PRO A 70 1.89 -0.72 39.91
C PRO A 70 2.94 -1.13 38.87
N SER A 71 3.92 -0.25 38.61
CA SER A 71 5.05 -0.48 37.70
C SER A 71 6.01 -1.56 38.23
N VAL A 72 6.18 -1.68 39.55
CA VAL A 72 7.04 -2.70 40.17
C VAL A 72 6.40 -4.08 40.02
N TRP A 73 5.11 -4.23 40.34
CA TRP A 73 4.44 -5.55 40.35
C TRP A 73 4.47 -6.23 38.97
N VAL A 74 4.31 -5.46 37.89
CA VAL A 74 4.35 -6.00 36.52
C VAL A 74 5.78 -6.32 36.08
N LYS A 75 6.79 -5.57 36.54
CA LYS A 75 8.20 -5.89 36.32
C LYS A 75 8.61 -7.15 37.07
N ASP A 76 8.12 -7.34 38.30
CA ASP A 76 8.32 -8.56 39.07
C ASP A 76 7.62 -9.77 38.43
N LEU A 77 6.38 -9.59 37.90
CA LEU A 77 5.72 -10.60 37.08
C LEU A 77 6.57 -11.00 35.86
N ALA A 78 7.09 -10.03 35.11
CA ALA A 78 7.93 -10.31 33.94
C ALA A 78 9.24 -11.02 34.36
N GLY A 79 9.89 -10.56 35.43
CA GLY A 79 11.11 -11.17 35.96
C GLY A 79 10.90 -12.61 36.41
N TYR A 80 9.86 -12.87 37.20
CA TYR A 80 9.50 -14.23 37.63
C TYR A 80 9.21 -15.13 36.44
N LEU A 81 8.33 -14.72 35.53
CA LEU A 81 8.00 -15.50 34.34
C LEU A 81 9.22 -15.75 33.46
N ASN A 82 10.15 -14.80 33.37
CA ASN A 82 11.34 -14.96 32.56
C ASN A 82 12.36 -15.94 33.18
N HIS A 83 12.42 -16.01 34.50
CA HIS A 83 13.23 -16.99 35.24
C HIS A 83 12.58 -18.39 35.23
N ALA A 84 11.28 -18.49 35.53
CA ALA A 84 10.55 -19.76 35.59
C ALA A 84 10.36 -20.41 34.21
N LEU A 85 10.36 -19.64 33.13
CA LEU A 85 10.29 -20.13 31.74
C LEU A 85 11.69 -20.31 31.10
N ALA A 86 12.71 -20.65 31.89
CA ALA A 86 14.09 -20.83 31.42
C ALA A 86 14.27 -22.08 30.53
N ALA A 87 13.99 -21.90 29.24
CA ALA A 87 14.11 -22.88 28.17
C ALA A 87 14.91 -22.31 26.97
N PRO A 88 15.52 -23.16 26.13
CA PRO A 88 16.37 -22.74 25.01
C PRO A 88 15.78 -21.65 24.12
N GLU A 89 16.63 -20.78 23.59
CA GLU A 89 16.19 -19.68 22.74
C GLU A 89 15.60 -20.20 21.42
N THR A 90 14.39 -19.72 21.12
CA THR A 90 13.65 -19.93 19.88
C THR A 90 13.82 -18.73 18.95
N GLU A 91 13.74 -18.92 17.63
CA GLU A 91 13.83 -17.84 16.65
C GLU A 91 13.00 -16.58 17.04
N PRO A 92 13.53 -15.36 16.82
CA PRO A 92 12.98 -14.13 17.41
C PRO A 92 11.54 -13.82 16.99
N THR A 93 11.09 -14.39 15.87
CA THR A 93 9.76 -14.19 15.28
C THR A 93 8.73 -15.26 15.65
N LEU A 94 9.15 -16.42 16.18
CA LEU A 94 8.29 -17.57 16.46
C LEU A 94 7.40 -18.01 15.26
N SER A 95 7.82 -17.73 14.02
CA SER A 95 6.95 -17.82 12.83
C SER A 95 6.40 -19.23 12.55
N SER A 96 7.12 -20.27 12.97
CA SER A 96 6.72 -21.68 12.89
C SER A 96 5.55 -22.06 13.82
N TYR A 97 5.30 -21.26 14.87
CA TYR A 97 4.25 -21.51 15.86
C TYR A 97 2.93 -20.78 15.51
N THR A 98 1.88 -21.09 16.28
CA THR A 98 0.61 -20.36 16.25
C THR A 98 0.80 -18.91 16.71
N HIS A 99 -0.13 -18.03 16.35
CA HIS A 99 -0.02 -16.59 16.61
C HIS A 99 -0.10 -16.20 18.10
N ASP A 100 -0.63 -17.10 18.92
CA ASP A 100 -0.81 -16.97 20.37
C ASP A 100 0.31 -17.65 21.18
N TYR A 101 1.31 -18.26 20.54
CA TYR A 101 2.48 -18.84 21.21
C TYR A 101 3.51 -17.74 21.57
N PRO A 102 4.11 -17.74 22.78
CA PRO A 102 4.04 -18.79 23.80
C PRO A 102 2.87 -18.70 24.79
N TYR A 103 2.11 -17.60 24.85
CA TYR A 103 1.07 -17.42 25.87
C TYR A 103 -0.07 -18.47 25.80
N CYS A 104 -0.23 -19.15 24.67
CA CYS A 104 -1.13 -20.29 24.51
C CYS A 104 -0.83 -21.45 25.48
N LEU A 105 0.43 -21.62 25.88
CA LEU A 105 0.86 -22.63 26.84
C LEU A 105 0.47 -22.30 28.30
N ALA A 106 0.14 -21.05 28.60
CA ALA A 106 -0.26 -20.63 29.94
C ALA A 106 -1.58 -21.30 30.36
N GLY A 107 -1.55 -22.05 31.47
CA GLY A 107 -2.74 -22.63 32.08
C GLY A 107 -3.76 -21.59 32.55
N LYS A 108 -5.03 -21.99 32.70
CA LYS A 108 -6.15 -21.11 33.09
C LYS A 108 -5.86 -20.27 34.34
N GLU A 109 -5.17 -20.85 35.31
CA GLU A 109 -4.80 -20.16 36.56
C GLU A 109 -3.77 -19.04 36.34
N LEU A 110 -2.67 -19.32 35.64
CA LEU A 110 -1.68 -18.29 35.28
C LEU A 110 -2.33 -17.15 34.48
N ARG A 111 -3.16 -17.48 33.47
CA ARG A 111 -3.87 -16.45 32.69
C ARG A 111 -4.78 -15.59 33.58
N GLY A 112 -5.42 -16.20 34.60
CA GLY A 112 -6.19 -15.49 35.62
C GLY A 112 -5.34 -14.50 36.43
N VAL A 113 -4.20 -14.94 36.98
CA VAL A 113 -3.27 -14.10 37.74
C VAL A 113 -2.74 -12.94 36.89
N VAL A 114 -2.26 -13.24 35.69
CA VAL A 114 -1.71 -12.24 34.75
C VAL A 114 -2.77 -11.19 34.37
N LYS A 115 -3.98 -11.62 34.00
CA LYS A 115 -5.08 -10.71 33.64
C LYS A 115 -5.53 -9.85 34.83
N ALA A 116 -5.60 -10.42 36.04
CA ALA A 116 -5.95 -9.70 37.25
C ALA A 116 -4.91 -8.67 37.68
N LEU A 117 -3.62 -8.88 37.39
CA LEU A 117 -2.59 -7.86 37.59
C LEU A 117 -2.65 -6.77 36.52
N ILE A 118 -2.65 -7.14 35.24
CA ILE A 118 -2.69 -6.21 34.08
C ILE A 118 -3.94 -5.31 34.11
N GLY A 119 -5.07 -5.81 34.61
CA GLY A 119 -6.31 -5.03 34.78
C GLY A 119 -6.26 -4.00 35.92
N ARG A 120 -5.35 -4.16 36.89
CA ARG A 120 -5.11 -3.19 37.98
C ARG A 120 -4.05 -2.16 37.59
N CYS A 121 -2.98 -2.57 36.90
CA CYS A 121 -1.86 -1.71 36.52
C CYS A 121 -2.11 -0.86 35.25
N ASN A 122 -3.33 -0.35 35.06
CA ASN A 122 -3.76 0.28 33.79
C ASN A 122 -2.88 1.46 33.34
N GLU A 123 -2.49 2.31 34.28
CA GLU A 123 -1.78 3.57 34.02
C GLU A 123 -0.30 3.33 33.68
N SER A 124 0.37 2.44 34.41
CA SER A 124 1.77 2.05 34.15
C SER A 124 1.95 1.06 33.00
N LEU A 125 0.89 0.71 32.25
CA LEU A 125 0.93 -0.43 31.33
C LEU A 125 1.67 -0.14 30.02
N GLN A 126 1.66 1.11 29.54
CA GLN A 126 2.47 1.50 28.39
C GLN A 126 3.96 1.43 28.75
N ASP A 127 4.38 2.05 29.85
CA ASP A 127 5.75 1.96 30.37
C ASP A 127 6.22 0.50 30.57
N PHE A 128 5.32 -0.39 30.96
CA PHE A 128 5.61 -1.82 31.13
C PHE A 128 5.73 -2.57 29.80
N TYR A 129 4.86 -2.27 28.83
CA TYR A 129 4.97 -2.80 27.46
C TYR A 129 6.30 -2.35 26.83
N ASP A 130 6.59 -1.05 26.89
CA ASP A 130 7.82 -0.45 26.42
C ASP A 130 9.03 -1.08 27.11
N HIS A 131 9.00 -1.20 28.46
CA HIS A 131 10.04 -1.87 29.25
C HIS A 131 10.30 -3.32 28.83
N CYS A 132 9.26 -4.09 28.51
CA CYS A 132 9.41 -5.46 28.00
C CYS A 132 10.16 -5.47 26.66
N VAL A 133 9.79 -4.61 25.71
CA VAL A 133 10.47 -4.52 24.41
C VAL A 133 11.93 -4.05 24.57
N TYR A 134 12.17 -2.94 25.28
CA TYR A 134 13.52 -2.42 25.51
C TYR A 134 14.41 -3.41 26.28
N THR A 135 13.84 -4.17 27.23
CA THR A 135 14.59 -5.19 27.96
C THR A 135 14.96 -6.35 27.06
N MET A 136 14.03 -6.93 26.28
CA MET A 136 14.37 -7.97 25.29
C MET A 136 15.50 -7.52 24.34
N LEU A 137 15.47 -6.26 23.88
CA LEU A 137 16.51 -5.71 23.03
C LEU A 137 17.85 -5.49 23.73
N ARG A 138 17.89 -5.28 25.05
CA ARG A 138 19.11 -5.19 25.85
C ARG A 138 19.69 -6.56 26.16
N GLU A 139 18.84 -7.52 26.52
CA GLU A 139 19.27 -8.90 26.83
C GLU A 139 19.87 -9.59 25.58
N LEU A 140 19.36 -9.28 24.38
CA LEU A 140 19.93 -9.73 23.09
C LEU A 140 21.37 -9.25 22.78
N ASP A 141 21.98 -8.37 23.60
CA ASP A 141 23.41 -8.03 23.48
C ASP A 141 24.30 -8.86 24.43
N LYS A 142 23.72 -9.66 25.34
CA LYS A 142 24.48 -10.45 26.32
C LYS A 142 24.96 -11.77 25.72
N GLN A 143 26.26 -12.05 25.85
CA GLN A 143 26.89 -13.27 25.35
C GLN A 143 26.34 -14.58 25.97
N THR A 144 25.70 -14.50 27.14
CA THR A 144 25.09 -15.66 27.83
C THR A 144 23.68 -15.99 27.38
N GLY A 145 22.99 -15.09 26.65
CA GLY A 145 21.65 -15.32 26.11
C GLY A 145 20.60 -15.69 27.17
N GLU A 146 20.24 -14.75 28.03
CA GLU A 146 19.10 -14.95 28.95
C GLU A 146 17.82 -15.28 28.15
N PRO A 147 17.02 -16.28 28.56
CA PRO A 147 15.72 -16.55 27.96
C PRO A 147 14.85 -15.29 27.90
N LEU A 148 13.99 -15.16 26.89
CA LEU A 148 13.13 -13.97 26.71
C LEU A 148 11.64 -14.26 26.87
N HIS A 149 11.30 -15.48 27.30
CA HIS A 149 9.95 -16.03 27.23
C HIS A 149 8.97 -15.32 28.16
N GLY A 150 9.41 -14.81 29.32
CA GLY A 150 8.56 -14.06 30.25
C GLY A 150 8.10 -12.72 29.68
N TYR A 151 9.00 -11.97 29.05
CA TYR A 151 8.66 -10.71 28.36
C TYR A 151 7.73 -10.95 27.17
N ARG A 152 7.93 -12.04 26.41
CA ARG A 152 7.04 -12.45 25.30
C ARG A 152 5.62 -12.76 25.79
N VAL A 153 5.50 -13.49 26.90
CA VAL A 153 4.20 -13.77 27.56
C VAL A 153 3.51 -12.47 27.99
N CYS A 154 4.24 -11.55 28.62
CA CYS A 154 3.69 -10.27 29.07
C CYS A 154 3.19 -9.42 27.88
N ILE A 155 3.99 -9.31 26.81
CA ILE A 155 3.63 -8.63 25.56
C ILE A 155 2.32 -9.19 24.96
N GLN A 156 2.19 -10.52 24.87
CA GLN A 156 0.96 -11.14 24.35
C GLN A 156 -0.24 -10.94 25.27
N ALA A 157 -0.07 -11.05 26.58
CA ALA A 157 -1.15 -10.84 27.55
C ALA A 157 -1.68 -9.39 27.56
N ILE A 158 -0.80 -8.40 27.40
CA ILE A 158 -1.18 -6.98 27.25
C ILE A 158 -1.97 -6.78 25.96
N LEU A 159 -1.42 -7.23 24.83
CA LEU A 159 -1.98 -6.91 23.51
C LEU A 159 -3.20 -7.76 23.12
N GLN A 160 -3.49 -8.83 23.86
CA GLN A 160 -4.75 -9.58 23.75
C GLN A 160 -5.96 -8.74 24.18
N ASP A 161 -5.87 -8.01 25.30
CA ASP A 161 -6.95 -7.13 25.77
C ASP A 161 -6.82 -5.69 25.26
N LYS A 162 -5.58 -5.21 25.03
CA LYS A 162 -5.27 -3.80 24.73
C LYS A 162 -4.34 -3.64 23.51
N PRO A 163 -4.72 -4.11 22.30
CA PRO A 163 -3.85 -4.06 21.12
C PRO A 163 -3.39 -2.65 20.73
N ARG A 164 -4.07 -1.59 21.17
CA ARG A 164 -3.68 -0.19 20.92
C ARG A 164 -2.33 0.21 21.53
N MET A 165 -1.84 -0.46 22.58
CA MET A 165 -0.59 -0.11 23.26
C MET A 165 0.62 -0.16 22.29
N ALA A 166 0.63 -1.14 21.39
CA ALA A 166 1.63 -1.28 20.31
C ALA A 166 1.58 -0.18 19.24
N THR A 167 0.65 0.78 19.33
CA THR A 167 0.43 1.82 18.31
C THR A 167 0.42 3.25 18.86
N GLN A 168 0.65 3.44 20.16
CA GLN A 168 0.73 4.78 20.75
C GLN A 168 2.02 5.48 20.31
N ASN A 169 3.17 4.87 20.61
CA ASN A 169 4.50 5.43 20.38
C ASN A 169 5.14 4.90 19.08
N LEU A 170 4.33 4.72 18.03
CA LEU A 170 4.75 4.05 16.79
C LEU A 170 5.92 4.74 16.04
N PRO A 171 6.05 6.09 16.02
CA PRO A 171 7.23 6.76 15.46
C PRO A 171 8.52 6.39 16.20
N ASP A 172 8.49 6.40 17.52
CA ASP A 172 9.64 6.12 18.40
C ASP A 172 10.13 4.68 18.20
N TYR A 173 9.19 3.73 18.01
CA TYR A 173 9.50 2.36 17.63
C TYR A 173 10.11 2.22 16.23
N LEU A 174 9.73 3.07 15.27
CA LEU A 174 10.36 3.10 13.95
C LEU A 174 11.78 3.67 14.02
N GLU A 175 12.03 4.69 14.84
CA GLU A 175 13.37 5.23 15.08
C GLU A 175 14.26 4.23 15.82
N LEU A 176 13.72 3.54 16.83
CA LEU A 176 14.38 2.43 17.51
C LEU A 176 14.78 1.33 16.51
N LEU A 177 13.86 0.90 15.63
CA LEU A 177 14.15 -0.11 14.60
C LEU A 177 15.26 0.37 13.64
N ARG A 178 15.19 1.62 13.18
CA ARG A 178 16.25 2.24 12.34
C ARG A 178 17.61 2.24 13.05
N SER A 179 17.66 2.55 14.35
CA SER A 179 18.91 2.56 15.13
C SER A 179 19.59 1.19 15.23
N VAL A 180 18.82 0.09 15.08
CA VAL A 180 19.31 -1.30 15.12
C VAL A 180 19.17 -2.02 13.78
N GLN A 181 19.01 -1.31 12.67
CA GLN A 181 18.73 -1.90 11.34
C GLN A 181 19.82 -2.88 10.85
N ASN A 182 21.06 -2.71 11.33
CA ASN A 182 22.17 -3.63 11.08
C ASN A 182 22.20 -4.89 11.97
N ARG A 183 21.25 -5.04 12.91
CA ARG A 183 21.07 -6.23 13.77
C ARG A 183 19.70 -6.86 13.51
N PRO A 184 19.56 -7.76 12.51
CA PRO A 184 18.25 -8.30 12.10
C PRO A 184 17.44 -8.95 13.24
N VAL A 185 18.08 -9.67 14.16
CA VAL A 185 17.41 -10.30 15.31
C VAL A 185 16.68 -9.27 16.19
N LYS A 186 17.27 -8.08 16.39
CA LYS A 186 16.64 -6.97 17.13
C LYS A 186 15.47 -6.37 16.35
N CYS A 187 15.64 -6.12 15.06
CA CYS A 187 14.55 -5.63 14.20
C CYS A 187 13.36 -6.60 14.18
N LEU A 188 13.62 -7.89 13.98
CA LEU A 188 12.60 -8.94 14.02
C LEU A 188 11.91 -9.04 15.38
N THR A 189 12.62 -8.78 16.48
CA THR A 189 12.05 -8.72 17.83
C THR A 189 11.11 -7.51 18.01
N ILE A 190 11.48 -6.33 17.49
CA ILE A 190 10.59 -5.14 17.46
C ILE A 190 9.33 -5.43 16.63
N MET A 191 9.52 -5.91 15.39
CA MET A 191 8.42 -6.25 14.47
C MET A 191 7.48 -7.31 15.07
N TRP A 192 8.02 -8.33 15.75
CA TRP A 192 7.22 -9.34 16.45
C TRP A 192 6.44 -8.76 17.63
N SER A 193 7.08 -7.94 18.46
CA SER A 193 6.49 -7.41 19.70
C SER A 193 5.32 -6.48 19.42
N LEU A 194 5.45 -5.63 18.41
CA LEU A 194 4.39 -4.73 17.94
C LEU A 194 3.33 -5.52 17.16
N GLY A 195 3.77 -6.50 16.37
CA GLY A 195 2.92 -7.33 15.51
C GLY A 195 1.81 -8.09 16.27
N GLN A 196 2.01 -8.43 17.54
CA GLN A 196 1.01 -9.19 18.32
C GLN A 196 -0.37 -8.49 18.37
N ALA A 197 -0.41 -7.15 18.35
CA ALA A 197 -1.65 -6.38 18.36
C ALA A 197 -2.56 -6.71 17.16
N GLY A 198 -1.97 -7.02 16.00
CA GLY A 198 -2.70 -7.34 14.79
C GLY A 198 -3.46 -8.66 14.85
N TYR A 199 -3.08 -9.59 15.74
CA TYR A 199 -3.83 -10.84 15.89
C TYR A 199 -5.19 -10.64 16.57
N TYR A 200 -5.37 -9.53 17.31
CA TYR A 200 -6.61 -9.22 18.01
C TYR A 200 -7.38 -8.06 17.38
N ASP A 201 -6.70 -7.08 16.76
CA ASP A 201 -7.31 -5.94 16.07
C ASP A 201 -6.63 -5.66 14.72
N LEU A 202 -7.38 -5.88 13.62
CA LEU A 202 -6.94 -5.61 12.24
C LEU A 202 -6.47 -4.15 12.04
N SER A 203 -7.12 -3.18 12.68
CA SER A 203 -6.74 -1.77 12.56
C SER A 203 -5.36 -1.51 13.16
N GLN A 204 -5.08 -2.11 14.33
CA GLN A 204 -3.76 -1.99 14.96
C GLN A 204 -2.70 -2.79 14.17
N GLY A 205 -3.03 -3.98 13.68
CA GLY A 205 -2.13 -4.78 12.83
C GLY A 205 -1.73 -4.06 11.54
N LEU A 206 -2.68 -3.40 10.87
CA LEU A 206 -2.40 -2.60 9.68
C LEU A 206 -1.58 -1.35 10.01
N ARG A 207 -1.83 -0.68 11.15
CA ARG A 207 -1.00 0.45 11.62
C ARG A 207 0.44 0.01 11.87
N VAL A 208 0.67 -1.08 12.61
CA VAL A 208 2.00 -1.63 12.84
C VAL A 208 2.65 -2.02 11.51
N TRP A 209 1.92 -2.68 10.61
CA TRP A 209 2.50 -3.09 9.33
C TRP A 209 2.91 -1.88 8.46
N LEU A 210 2.05 -0.88 8.32
CA LEU A 210 2.33 0.34 7.55
C LEU A 210 3.42 1.22 8.19
N GLY A 211 3.42 1.34 9.52
CA GLY A 211 4.34 2.22 10.25
C GLY A 211 5.72 1.60 10.54
N ILE A 212 5.83 0.27 10.63
CA ILE A 212 7.06 -0.43 11.07
C ILE A 212 7.60 -1.37 10.00
N MET A 213 6.75 -2.16 9.36
CA MET A 213 7.19 -3.24 8.46
C MET A 213 7.37 -2.77 7.01
N LEU A 214 6.44 -1.95 6.49
CA LEU A 214 6.53 -1.36 5.16
C LEU A 214 7.80 -0.49 4.96
N PRO A 215 8.23 0.38 5.91
CA PRO A 215 9.46 1.16 5.76
C PRO A 215 10.75 0.32 5.66
N VAL A 216 10.70 -0.96 6.04
CA VAL A 216 11.82 -1.91 5.91
C VAL A 216 11.53 -3.08 4.97
N LEU A 217 10.48 -2.99 4.15
CA LEU A 217 10.10 -4.03 3.19
C LEU A 217 11.19 -4.28 2.12
N GLY A 218 12.04 -3.28 1.85
CA GLY A 218 13.23 -3.45 1.01
C GLY A 218 14.47 -4.03 1.71
N VAL A 219 14.44 -4.27 3.03
CA VAL A 219 15.56 -4.86 3.76
C VAL A 219 15.47 -6.38 3.67
N LYS A 220 16.35 -7.01 2.87
CA LYS A 220 16.35 -8.45 2.57
C LYS A 220 16.28 -9.37 3.81
N ALA A 221 16.83 -8.94 4.95
CA ALA A 221 16.81 -9.72 6.19
C ALA A 221 15.48 -9.64 6.98
N LEU A 222 14.57 -8.71 6.61
CA LEU A 222 13.32 -8.42 7.31
C LEU A 222 12.08 -8.61 6.43
N SER A 223 12.22 -8.45 5.11
CA SER A 223 11.13 -8.48 4.13
C SER A 223 10.31 -9.77 4.13
N SER A 224 10.95 -10.92 4.36
CA SER A 224 10.28 -12.21 4.50
C SER A 224 9.28 -12.21 5.67
N TYR A 225 9.70 -11.72 6.84
CA TYR A 225 8.82 -11.61 8.00
C TYR A 225 7.71 -10.57 7.80
N ALA A 226 8.03 -9.43 7.17
CA ALA A 226 7.05 -8.40 6.85
C ALA A 226 5.90 -8.91 5.97
N ILE A 227 6.19 -9.77 4.99
CA ILE A 227 5.18 -10.34 4.08
C ILE A 227 4.43 -11.51 4.73
N ALA A 228 5.14 -12.41 5.43
CA ALA A 228 4.51 -13.52 6.16
C ALA A 228 3.56 -13.02 7.27
N TYR A 229 3.91 -11.92 7.94
CA TYR A 229 3.03 -11.25 8.90
C TYR A 229 1.76 -10.70 8.22
N LEU A 230 1.89 -10.03 7.07
CA LEU A 230 0.74 -9.50 6.32
C LEU A 230 -0.20 -10.61 5.84
N GLU A 231 0.37 -11.70 5.33
CA GLU A 231 -0.37 -12.89 4.92
C GLU A 231 -1.17 -13.48 6.10
N ARG A 232 -0.53 -13.67 7.26
CA ARG A 232 -1.18 -14.17 8.48
C ARG A 232 -2.23 -13.19 9.03
N LEU A 233 -1.97 -11.89 9.02
CA LEU A 233 -2.89 -10.83 9.46
C LEU A 233 -4.17 -10.84 8.60
N LEU A 234 -4.04 -10.86 7.28
CA LEU A 234 -5.16 -10.88 6.37
C LEU A 234 -5.90 -12.23 6.42
N LEU A 235 -5.19 -13.36 6.53
CA LEU A 235 -5.81 -14.69 6.66
C LEU A 235 -6.70 -14.78 7.91
N LEU A 236 -6.22 -14.28 9.05
CA LEU A 236 -6.94 -14.27 10.32
C LEU A 236 -8.17 -13.34 10.28
N HIS A 237 -8.02 -12.12 9.74
CA HIS A 237 -9.11 -11.16 9.63
C HIS A 237 -9.78 -11.24 8.25
N VAL A 238 -10.65 -12.24 8.07
CA VAL A 238 -11.49 -12.39 6.87
C VAL A 238 -12.35 -11.15 6.63
N ASN A 239 -12.95 -10.58 7.69
CA ASN A 239 -13.74 -9.35 7.61
C ASN A 239 -12.83 -8.10 7.61
N LEU A 240 -12.47 -7.64 6.41
CA LEU A 240 -11.61 -6.47 6.19
C LEU A 240 -12.22 -5.12 6.63
N THR A 241 -13.53 -5.03 6.90
CA THR A 241 -14.19 -3.74 7.20
C THR A 241 -13.61 -3.04 8.44
N LYS A 242 -13.07 -3.80 9.40
CA LYS A 242 -12.38 -3.26 10.60
C LYS A 242 -11.07 -2.52 10.28
N GLY A 243 -10.50 -2.72 9.09
CA GLY A 243 -9.27 -2.06 8.62
C GLY A 243 -9.50 -0.87 7.69
N PHE A 244 -10.76 -0.56 7.36
CA PHE A 244 -11.08 0.53 6.43
C PHE A 244 -10.68 1.90 6.99
N GLY A 245 -10.13 2.76 6.13
CA GLY A 245 -9.63 4.09 6.50
C GLY A 245 -8.26 4.09 7.21
N VAL A 246 -7.61 2.93 7.39
CA VAL A 246 -6.25 2.84 7.96
C VAL A 246 -5.17 3.04 6.90
N MET A 247 -5.43 2.67 5.64
CA MET A 247 -4.49 2.75 4.52
C MET A 247 -4.93 3.82 3.51
N GLY A 248 -4.22 4.95 3.46
CA GLY A 248 -4.47 6.00 2.47
C GLY A 248 -3.73 5.78 1.14
N PRO A 249 -3.88 6.70 0.17
CA PRO A 249 -3.12 6.63 -1.09
C PRO A 249 -1.60 6.61 -0.86
N LYS A 250 -1.10 7.41 0.10
CA LYS A 250 0.33 7.50 0.44
C LYS A 250 0.93 6.14 0.82
N ASP A 251 0.15 5.33 1.52
CA ASP A 251 0.54 4.04 2.08
C ASP A 251 0.33 2.91 1.06
N PHE A 252 -0.73 3.01 0.26
CA PHE A 252 -1.13 2.02 -0.74
C PHE A 252 -0.26 2.00 -2.00
N PHE A 253 0.13 3.17 -2.52
CA PHE A 253 0.87 3.23 -3.79
C PHE A 253 2.27 2.60 -3.75
N PRO A 254 3.06 2.69 -2.66
CA PRO A 254 4.26 1.88 -2.48
C PRO A 254 4.01 0.37 -2.60
N LEU A 255 2.81 -0.12 -2.27
CA LEU A 255 2.47 -1.56 -2.31
C LEU A 255 2.24 -2.02 -3.75
N LEU A 256 1.58 -1.19 -4.57
CA LEU A 256 1.50 -1.39 -6.02
C LEU A 256 2.92 -1.43 -6.63
N ASP A 257 3.79 -0.49 -6.24
CA ASP A 257 5.14 -0.41 -6.77
C ASP A 257 5.99 -1.63 -6.37
N PHE A 258 5.96 -2.06 -5.10
CA PHE A 258 6.62 -3.29 -4.64
C PHE A 258 6.05 -4.58 -5.24
N ALA A 259 4.73 -4.62 -5.51
CA ALA A 259 4.09 -5.77 -6.14
C ALA A 259 4.48 -5.88 -7.63
N TYR A 260 4.32 -4.80 -8.41
CA TYR A 260 4.33 -4.90 -9.87
C TYR A 260 5.57 -4.33 -10.58
N MET A 261 6.44 -3.53 -9.92
CA MET A 261 7.67 -3.06 -10.58
C MET A 261 8.79 -4.10 -10.50
N PRO A 262 9.43 -4.48 -11.63
CA PRO A 262 10.56 -5.40 -11.64
C PRO A 262 11.82 -4.75 -11.06
N LYS A 263 12.76 -5.58 -10.60
CA LYS A 263 14.05 -5.16 -10.01
C LYS A 263 13.92 -4.24 -8.79
N ASN A 264 12.80 -4.32 -8.05
CA ASN A 264 12.70 -3.73 -6.72
C ASN A 264 13.49 -4.59 -5.69
N ALA A 265 13.48 -4.18 -4.41
CA ALA A 265 14.32 -4.78 -3.38
C ALA A 265 13.82 -6.15 -2.82
N LEU A 266 12.63 -6.62 -3.21
CA LEU A 266 12.13 -7.95 -2.88
C LEU A 266 12.76 -9.05 -3.74
N SER A 267 12.79 -10.29 -3.24
CA SER A 267 13.01 -11.45 -4.11
C SER A 267 11.77 -11.72 -4.95
N PRO A 268 11.89 -12.34 -6.14
CA PRO A 268 10.73 -12.66 -6.99
C PRO A 268 9.62 -13.45 -6.28
N SER A 269 9.98 -14.37 -5.37
CA SER A 269 9.04 -15.12 -4.53
C SER A 269 8.23 -14.24 -3.58
N LEU A 270 8.89 -13.27 -2.92
CA LEU A 270 8.25 -12.33 -2.00
C LEU A 270 7.39 -11.31 -2.76
N GLN A 271 7.86 -10.88 -3.93
CA GLN A 271 7.09 -10.04 -4.86
C GLN A 271 5.81 -10.76 -5.34
N GLU A 272 5.89 -12.05 -5.68
CA GLU A 272 4.73 -12.85 -6.06
C GLU A 272 3.73 -13.03 -4.89
N GLN A 273 4.22 -13.30 -3.67
CA GLN A 273 3.35 -13.32 -2.48
C GLN A 273 2.64 -11.97 -2.28
N LEU A 274 3.35 -10.85 -2.40
CA LEU A 274 2.72 -9.53 -2.28
C LEU A 274 1.67 -9.28 -3.38
N CYS A 275 1.91 -9.72 -4.62
CA CYS A 275 0.91 -9.68 -5.70
C CYS A 275 -0.36 -10.48 -5.36
N ARG A 276 -0.22 -11.65 -4.71
CA ARG A 276 -1.38 -12.47 -4.27
C ARG A 276 -2.18 -11.79 -3.14
N LEU A 277 -1.52 -11.01 -2.28
CA LEU A 277 -2.16 -10.24 -1.21
C LEU A 277 -2.79 -8.92 -1.71
N TYR A 278 -2.23 -8.33 -2.77
CA TYR A 278 -2.58 -7.00 -3.29
C TYR A 278 -4.09 -6.75 -3.50
N PRO A 279 -4.92 -7.67 -4.04
CA PRO A 279 -6.36 -7.44 -4.16
C PRO A 279 -7.06 -7.14 -2.83
N ARG A 280 -6.61 -7.75 -1.72
CA ARG A 280 -7.15 -7.48 -0.37
C ARG A 280 -6.63 -6.17 0.20
N LEU A 281 -5.42 -5.76 -0.16
CA LEU A 281 -4.87 -4.43 0.17
C LEU A 281 -5.64 -3.32 -0.56
N LYS A 282 -6.03 -3.54 -1.82
CA LYS A 282 -6.87 -2.61 -2.59
C LYS A 282 -8.24 -2.41 -1.95
N VAL A 283 -8.90 -3.49 -1.52
CA VAL A 283 -10.17 -3.41 -0.77
C VAL A 283 -10.01 -2.63 0.55
N LEU A 284 -8.91 -2.82 1.29
CA LEU A 284 -8.63 -2.06 2.52
C LEU A 284 -8.40 -0.56 2.27
N ALA A 285 -7.70 -0.21 1.19
CA ALA A 285 -7.42 1.17 0.81
C ALA A 285 -8.68 1.90 0.32
N PHE A 286 -9.48 1.26 -0.54
CA PHE A 286 -10.71 1.85 -1.07
C PHE A 286 -11.79 2.03 0.02
N GLY A 287 -11.81 1.11 0.99
CA GLY A 287 -12.54 1.27 2.24
C GLY A 287 -14.06 1.18 2.11
N ALA A 288 -14.77 1.87 3.01
CA ALA A 288 -16.22 1.74 3.18
C ALA A 288 -17.07 2.45 2.11
N LYS A 289 -16.49 3.39 1.36
CA LYS A 289 -17.20 4.34 0.48
C LYS A 289 -16.40 4.66 -0.79
N PRO A 290 -16.04 3.67 -1.63
CA PRO A 290 -15.27 3.90 -2.86
C PRO A 290 -15.87 4.97 -3.77
N GLU A 291 -17.21 5.08 -3.80
CA GLU A 291 -17.97 6.06 -4.59
C GLU A 291 -17.77 7.53 -4.18
N MET A 292 -17.06 7.76 -3.06
CA MET A 292 -16.70 9.07 -2.52
C MET A 292 -15.18 9.25 -2.29
N THR A 293 -14.34 8.27 -2.63
CA THR A 293 -12.89 8.28 -2.31
C THR A 293 -11.96 7.98 -3.48
N LEU A 294 -12.39 7.22 -4.49
CA LEU A 294 -11.51 6.75 -5.57
C LEU A 294 -10.91 7.87 -6.44
N HIS A 295 -11.58 9.03 -6.53
CA HIS A 295 -11.04 10.21 -7.20
C HIS A 295 -9.71 10.70 -6.58
N THR A 296 -9.43 10.36 -5.31
CA THR A 296 -8.15 10.67 -4.65
C THR A 296 -7.01 9.72 -5.04
N TYR A 297 -7.32 8.50 -5.48
CA TYR A 297 -6.35 7.49 -5.93
C TYR A 297 -6.03 7.67 -7.42
N LEU A 298 -7.01 8.07 -8.24
CA LEU A 298 -6.89 8.23 -9.68
C LEU A 298 -5.62 9.00 -10.15
N PRO A 299 -5.22 10.15 -9.57
CA PRO A 299 -4.01 10.87 -10.00
C PRO A 299 -2.73 10.03 -9.89
N SER A 300 -2.65 9.17 -8.88
CA SER A 300 -1.47 8.36 -8.59
C SER A 300 -1.45 7.02 -9.34
N PHE A 301 -2.61 6.55 -9.81
CA PHE A 301 -2.68 5.51 -10.85
C PHE A 301 -2.29 6.08 -12.22
N LEU A 302 -2.84 7.25 -12.59
CA LEU A 302 -2.65 7.88 -13.91
C LEU A 302 -1.20 8.30 -14.15
N SER A 303 -0.51 8.83 -13.13
CA SER A 303 0.91 9.20 -13.25
C SER A 303 1.81 7.98 -13.49
N ARG A 304 1.48 6.82 -12.89
CA ARG A 304 2.23 5.55 -13.01
C ARG A 304 2.03 4.80 -14.32
N ALA A 305 0.92 5.03 -15.03
CA ALA A 305 0.55 4.35 -16.27
C ALA A 305 1.38 4.80 -17.48
N THR A 306 2.71 4.79 -17.35
CA THR A 306 3.66 5.21 -18.39
C THR A 306 3.72 4.21 -19.54
N PRO A 307 4.12 4.62 -20.77
CA PRO A 307 4.24 3.70 -21.91
C PRO A 307 5.18 2.50 -21.70
N HIS A 308 6.09 2.59 -20.72
CA HIS A 308 7.09 1.57 -20.41
C HIS A 308 6.79 0.77 -19.12
N CYS A 309 5.62 0.95 -18.49
CA CYS A 309 5.28 0.17 -17.30
C CYS A 309 5.05 -1.32 -17.68
N PRO A 310 5.41 -2.28 -16.80
CA PRO A 310 5.23 -3.71 -17.05
C PRO A 310 3.78 -4.05 -17.39
N GLU A 311 3.52 -4.99 -18.30
CA GLU A 311 2.15 -5.27 -18.76
C GLU A 311 1.18 -5.70 -17.63
N ASP A 312 1.67 -6.35 -16.56
CA ASP A 312 0.84 -6.68 -15.40
C ASP A 312 0.55 -5.47 -14.50
N MET A 313 1.54 -4.59 -14.30
CA MET A 313 1.31 -3.28 -13.65
C MET A 313 0.27 -2.47 -14.46
N LYS A 314 0.49 -2.38 -15.77
CA LYS A 314 -0.36 -1.69 -16.73
C LYS A 314 -1.80 -2.21 -16.71
N ARG A 315 -1.97 -3.54 -16.61
CA ARG A 315 -3.27 -4.20 -16.47
C ARG A 315 -3.99 -3.77 -15.20
N GLU A 316 -3.31 -3.79 -14.05
CA GLU A 316 -3.92 -3.39 -12.77
C GLU A 316 -4.17 -1.87 -12.69
N LEU A 317 -3.26 -1.05 -13.23
CA LEU A 317 -3.43 0.41 -13.34
C LEU A 317 -4.65 0.77 -14.19
N LEU A 318 -4.81 0.16 -15.37
CA LEU A 318 -5.94 0.41 -16.26
C LEU A 318 -7.26 -0.11 -15.67
N SER A 319 -7.23 -1.27 -15.02
CA SER A 319 -8.35 -1.84 -14.26
C SER A 319 -8.79 -0.88 -13.14
N SER A 320 -7.87 -0.49 -12.26
CA SER A 320 -8.15 0.42 -11.14
C SER A 320 -8.58 1.82 -11.58
N MET A 321 -8.03 2.39 -12.66
CA MET A 321 -8.53 3.65 -13.20
C MET A 321 -9.94 3.54 -13.78
N THR A 322 -10.25 2.41 -14.44
CA THR A 322 -11.60 2.12 -14.93
C THR A 322 -12.59 1.96 -13.78
N GLU A 323 -12.18 1.31 -12.69
CA GLU A 323 -12.94 1.19 -11.44
C GLU A 323 -13.20 2.57 -10.80
N CYS A 324 -12.16 3.41 -10.67
CA CYS A 324 -12.28 4.80 -10.18
C CYS A 324 -13.31 5.61 -10.99
N LEU A 325 -13.25 5.54 -12.33
CA LEU A 325 -14.15 6.24 -13.24
C LEU A 325 -15.58 5.67 -13.26
N SER A 326 -15.74 4.38 -12.94
CA SER A 326 -17.03 3.68 -12.94
C SER A 326 -17.82 3.86 -11.65
N VAL A 327 -17.12 3.96 -10.51
CA VAL A 327 -17.70 3.94 -9.16
C VAL A 327 -17.79 5.33 -8.53
N ASP A 328 -16.76 6.17 -8.69
CA ASP A 328 -16.72 7.53 -8.13
C ASP A 328 -16.97 8.59 -9.21
N HIS A 329 -18.08 9.30 -9.03
CA HIS A 329 -18.55 10.37 -9.91
C HIS A 329 -17.56 11.55 -10.08
N GLN A 330 -16.70 11.79 -9.09
CA GLN A 330 -15.73 12.89 -9.09
C GLN A 330 -14.45 12.54 -9.88
N SER A 331 -14.13 11.24 -10.02
CA SER A 331 -12.98 10.76 -10.78
C SER A 331 -12.94 11.30 -12.21
N LEU A 332 -14.10 11.45 -12.85
CA LEU A 332 -14.19 11.99 -14.21
C LEU A 332 -13.83 13.48 -14.27
N GLY A 333 -14.15 14.25 -13.21
CA GLY A 333 -13.73 15.65 -13.07
C GLY A 333 -12.23 15.78 -12.86
N VAL A 334 -11.68 14.97 -11.95
CA VAL A 334 -10.23 14.89 -11.68
C VAL A 334 -9.45 14.48 -12.93
N TRP A 335 -9.94 13.48 -13.70
CA TRP A 335 -9.29 13.08 -14.94
C TRP A 335 -9.21 14.22 -15.96
N ARG A 336 -10.33 14.95 -16.17
CA ARG A 336 -10.37 16.10 -17.09
C ARG A 336 -9.35 17.19 -16.73
N GLN A 337 -9.15 17.45 -15.44
CA GLN A 337 -8.16 18.44 -14.96
C GLN A 337 -6.71 17.98 -15.16
N LEU A 338 -6.47 16.66 -15.15
CA LEU A 338 -5.15 16.06 -15.34
C LEU A 338 -4.84 15.69 -16.80
N TYR A 339 -5.87 15.63 -17.66
CA TYR A 339 -5.80 15.09 -19.01
C TYR A 339 -4.66 15.68 -19.86
N THR A 340 -4.57 17.01 -19.92
CA THR A 340 -3.54 17.71 -20.72
C THR A 340 -2.12 17.54 -20.16
N LYS A 341 -1.97 17.24 -18.86
CA LYS A 341 -0.68 16.94 -18.21
C LYS A 341 -0.25 15.49 -18.38
N HIS A 342 -1.20 14.60 -18.63
CA HIS A 342 -1.01 13.14 -18.72
C HIS A 342 -1.58 12.58 -20.04
N LEU A 343 -1.30 13.23 -21.18
CA LEU A 343 -1.82 12.80 -22.49
C LEU A 343 -1.41 11.37 -22.88
N PRO A 344 -0.14 10.91 -22.72
CA PRO A 344 0.24 9.53 -23.03
C PRO A 344 -0.50 8.50 -22.17
N GLN A 345 -0.61 8.74 -20.87
CA GLN A 345 -1.26 7.83 -19.92
C GLN A 345 -2.79 7.82 -20.12
N SER A 346 -3.37 9.00 -20.40
CA SER A 346 -4.78 9.13 -20.77
C SER A 346 -5.09 8.44 -22.10
N SER A 347 -4.18 8.47 -23.08
CA SER A 347 -4.32 7.72 -24.33
C SER A 347 -4.36 6.20 -24.07
N LEU A 348 -3.52 5.67 -23.18
CA LEU A 348 -3.59 4.25 -22.78
C LEU A 348 -4.93 3.91 -22.11
N LEU A 349 -5.44 4.77 -21.23
CA LEU A 349 -6.75 4.59 -20.57
C LEU A 349 -7.92 4.67 -21.58
N LEU A 350 -7.90 5.64 -22.51
CA LEU A 350 -8.88 5.74 -23.60
C LEU A 350 -8.88 4.47 -24.45
N ASN A 351 -7.71 4.00 -24.88
CA ASN A 351 -7.58 2.77 -25.68
C ASN A 351 -8.05 1.52 -24.91
N HIS A 352 -7.90 1.49 -23.58
CA HIS A 352 -8.43 0.40 -22.75
C HIS A 352 -9.97 0.45 -22.64
N LEU A 353 -10.53 1.63 -22.33
CA LEU A 353 -11.98 1.84 -22.23
C LEU A 353 -12.71 1.58 -23.55
N LEU A 354 -12.08 1.89 -24.69
CA LEU A 354 -12.61 1.56 -26.02
C LEU A 354 -12.64 0.05 -26.29
N LYS A 355 -11.61 -0.70 -25.87
CA LYS A 355 -11.55 -2.16 -26.03
C LYS A 355 -12.48 -2.91 -25.08
N SER A 356 -12.64 -2.41 -23.86
CA SER A 356 -13.54 -2.97 -22.83
C SER A 356 -14.98 -2.44 -22.91
N TRP A 357 -15.29 -1.55 -23.86
CA TRP A 357 -16.54 -0.79 -23.91
C TRP A 357 -17.80 -1.65 -23.71
N ASN A 358 -17.91 -2.73 -24.47
CA ASN A 358 -19.07 -3.63 -24.47
C ASN A 358 -19.20 -4.46 -23.17
N THR A 359 -18.15 -4.53 -22.34
CA THR A 359 -18.16 -5.21 -21.04
C THR A 359 -18.38 -4.26 -19.86
N LEU A 360 -18.32 -2.94 -20.07
CA LEU A 360 -18.60 -1.94 -19.03
C LEU A 360 -20.10 -1.87 -18.72
N PRO A 361 -20.52 -1.62 -17.47
CA PRO A 361 -21.94 -1.49 -17.13
C PRO A 361 -22.63 -0.35 -17.91
N PRO A 362 -23.91 -0.47 -18.30
CA PRO A 362 -24.60 0.55 -19.11
C PRO A 362 -24.61 1.97 -18.51
N LYS A 363 -24.60 2.09 -17.17
CA LYS A 363 -24.46 3.40 -16.48
C LYS A 363 -23.10 4.05 -16.76
N VAL A 364 -22.04 3.24 -16.80
CA VAL A 364 -20.66 3.66 -17.08
C VAL A 364 -20.53 4.03 -18.56
N GLN A 365 -21.07 3.20 -19.46
CA GLN A 365 -21.15 3.50 -20.90
C GLN A 365 -21.89 4.83 -21.17
N TYR A 366 -22.98 5.12 -20.46
CA TYR A 366 -23.70 6.39 -20.59
C TYR A 366 -22.86 7.59 -20.13
N ASN A 367 -22.35 7.55 -18.89
CA ASN A 367 -21.56 8.61 -18.29
C ASN A 367 -20.27 8.90 -19.08
N HIS A 368 -19.63 7.86 -19.60
CA HIS A 368 -18.42 8.00 -20.40
C HIS A 368 -18.73 8.34 -21.86
N GLY A 369 -19.81 7.85 -22.47
CA GLY A 369 -20.11 8.10 -23.88
C GLY A 369 -20.27 9.59 -24.19
N PHE A 370 -20.89 10.33 -23.26
CA PHE A 370 -21.03 11.78 -23.35
C PHE A 370 -19.70 12.55 -23.14
N CYS A 371 -18.75 11.95 -22.40
CA CYS A 371 -17.45 12.57 -22.07
C CYS A 371 -16.32 12.19 -23.05
N LEU A 372 -16.34 10.98 -23.59
CA LEU A 372 -15.30 10.42 -24.45
C LEU A 372 -15.34 11.00 -25.85
N CYS A 373 -16.51 11.39 -26.37
CA CYS A 373 -16.58 12.00 -27.70
C CYS A 373 -15.80 13.34 -27.77
N PRO A 374 -16.01 14.32 -26.86
CA PRO A 374 -15.16 15.54 -26.80
C PRO A 374 -13.66 15.24 -26.67
N ILE A 375 -13.29 14.29 -25.81
CA ILE A 375 -11.89 13.93 -25.54
C ILE A 375 -11.24 13.23 -26.75
N SER A 376 -11.96 12.30 -27.41
CA SER A 376 -11.53 11.65 -28.64
C SER A 376 -11.39 12.65 -29.79
N MET A 377 -12.33 13.60 -29.93
CA MET A 377 -12.23 14.65 -30.95
C MET A 377 -10.97 15.52 -30.75
N MET A 378 -10.62 15.87 -29.49
CA MET A 378 -9.38 16.59 -29.20
C MET A 378 -8.11 15.77 -29.50
N CYS A 379 -8.14 14.45 -29.31
CA CYS A 379 -6.90 13.66 -29.28
C CYS A 379 -6.58 12.88 -30.57
N THR A 380 -7.57 12.60 -31.42
CA THR A 380 -7.37 11.67 -32.56
C THR A 380 -7.85 12.17 -33.92
N GLY A 381 -8.56 13.30 -34.01
CA GLY A 381 -8.93 13.94 -35.29
C GLY A 381 -9.70 13.07 -36.29
N SER A 382 -10.31 11.96 -35.83
CA SER A 382 -10.75 10.85 -36.69
C SER A 382 -12.14 10.32 -36.30
N GLY A 383 -12.77 9.61 -37.23
CA GLY A 383 -14.19 9.22 -37.19
C GLY A 383 -14.63 8.25 -36.08
N LEU A 384 -13.79 7.89 -35.11
CA LEU A 384 -14.16 6.96 -34.03
C LEU A 384 -15.32 7.47 -33.16
N CYS A 385 -15.30 8.76 -32.75
CA CYS A 385 -16.45 9.37 -32.07
C CYS A 385 -17.71 9.31 -32.95
N LEU A 386 -17.59 9.40 -34.28
CA LEU A 386 -18.73 9.29 -35.20
C LEU A 386 -19.28 7.85 -35.21
N GLN A 387 -18.43 6.82 -35.32
CA GLN A 387 -18.84 5.41 -35.23
C GLN A 387 -19.48 5.06 -33.89
N LEU A 388 -18.90 5.50 -32.76
CA LEU A 388 -19.46 5.30 -31.42
C LEU A 388 -20.82 5.98 -31.28
N LYS A 389 -20.98 7.18 -31.84
CA LYS A 389 -22.25 7.93 -31.78
C LYS A 389 -23.31 7.32 -32.70
N MET A 390 -22.94 6.80 -33.88
CA MET A 390 -23.83 6.13 -34.84
C MET A 390 -24.32 4.75 -34.36
N SER A 391 -23.50 4.01 -33.62
CA SER A 391 -23.83 2.69 -33.06
C SER A 391 -24.63 2.74 -31.75
N GLY A 392 -24.68 3.90 -31.08
CA GLY A 392 -25.52 4.12 -29.91
C GLY A 392 -26.98 4.46 -30.26
N ARG A 393 -27.93 4.01 -29.42
CA ARG A 393 -29.38 4.31 -29.51
C ARG A 393 -29.76 5.81 -29.43
N GLY A 394 -28.79 6.71 -29.30
CA GLY A 394 -28.97 8.17 -29.23
C GLY A 394 -28.68 8.94 -30.52
N PHE A 395 -28.32 8.28 -31.63
CA PHE A 395 -28.12 8.97 -32.90
C PHE A 395 -29.45 9.42 -33.52
N PRO A 396 -29.59 10.68 -33.99
CA PRO A 396 -30.85 11.20 -34.54
C PRO A 396 -31.08 10.74 -35.99
N TRP A 397 -31.11 9.43 -36.23
CA TRP A 397 -31.30 8.81 -37.55
C TRP A 397 -32.55 9.34 -38.27
N SER A 398 -33.64 9.61 -37.54
CA SER A 398 -34.85 10.24 -38.09
C SER A 398 -34.60 11.63 -38.69
N ARG A 399 -33.75 12.46 -38.07
CA ARG A 399 -33.41 13.79 -38.61
C ARG A 399 -32.50 13.68 -39.83
N LEU A 400 -31.55 12.74 -39.83
CA LEU A 400 -30.70 12.48 -40.99
C LEU A 400 -31.52 11.96 -42.19
N PHE A 401 -32.46 11.05 -41.94
CA PHE A 401 -33.36 10.50 -42.95
C PHE A 401 -34.30 11.57 -43.51
N MET A 402 -34.88 12.42 -42.66
CA MET A 402 -35.69 13.56 -43.11
C MET A 402 -34.88 14.56 -43.96
N ALA A 403 -33.63 14.85 -43.60
CA ALA A 403 -32.75 15.67 -44.43
C ALA A 403 -32.47 15.02 -45.80
N LEU A 404 -32.18 13.71 -45.82
CA LEU A 404 -32.00 12.94 -47.05
C LEU A 404 -33.26 12.94 -47.93
N LEU A 405 -34.46 12.82 -47.35
CA LEU A 405 -35.73 12.94 -48.08
C LEU A 405 -35.94 14.34 -48.67
N VAL A 406 -35.59 15.41 -47.93
CA VAL A 406 -35.66 16.78 -48.44
C VAL A 406 -34.68 17.00 -49.60
N PHE A 407 -33.45 16.49 -49.51
CA PHE A 407 -32.50 16.54 -50.63
C PHE A 407 -32.95 15.70 -51.84
N ALA A 408 -33.49 14.49 -51.62
CA ALA A 408 -34.02 13.64 -52.69
C ALA A 408 -35.23 14.31 -53.39
N ALA A 409 -36.19 14.83 -52.62
CA ALA A 409 -37.32 15.58 -53.17
C ALA A 409 -36.88 16.86 -53.90
N GLY A 410 -35.85 17.55 -53.39
CA GLY A 410 -35.22 18.68 -54.08
C GLY A 410 -34.58 18.30 -55.42
N PHE A 411 -33.84 17.19 -55.46
CA PHE A 411 -33.25 16.66 -56.70
C PHE A 411 -34.32 16.22 -57.71
N ILE A 412 -35.37 15.52 -57.28
CA ILE A 412 -36.50 15.11 -58.13
C ILE A 412 -37.21 16.35 -58.69
N THR A 413 -37.49 17.35 -57.84
CA THR A 413 -38.12 18.62 -58.27
C THR A 413 -37.23 19.39 -59.24
N HIS A 414 -35.91 19.34 -59.06
CA HIS A 414 -34.93 19.96 -59.95
C HIS A 414 -34.84 19.26 -61.31
N ASP A 415 -34.83 17.92 -61.36
CA ASP A 415 -34.78 17.15 -62.62
C ASP A 415 -36.10 17.28 -63.42
N ILE A 416 -37.25 17.27 -62.74
CA ILE A 416 -38.56 17.58 -63.35
C ILE A 416 -38.57 19.01 -63.92
N ARG A 417 -37.94 19.97 -63.23
CA ARG A 417 -37.88 21.38 -63.67
C ARG A 417 -36.86 21.62 -64.78
N SER A 418 -35.78 20.82 -64.87
CA SER A 418 -34.76 20.95 -65.93
C SER A 418 -35.14 20.21 -67.22
N ARG A 419 -35.96 19.15 -67.15
CA ARG A 419 -36.47 18.37 -68.29
C ARG A 419 -37.90 18.78 -68.68
N GLY A 420 -38.11 20.08 -68.86
CA GLY A 420 -39.45 20.70 -68.82
C GLY A 420 -40.50 20.17 -69.82
N SER A 421 -41.61 19.69 -69.25
CA SER A 421 -42.98 19.67 -69.78
C SER A 421 -43.39 18.64 -70.86
N PHE A 422 -44.56 18.05 -70.62
CA PHE A 422 -45.35 17.29 -71.59
C PHE A 422 -46.67 18.06 -71.84
N THR A 423 -46.85 18.65 -73.03
CA THR A 423 -48.06 19.38 -73.52
C THR A 423 -48.54 20.62 -72.72
N GLY A 424 -49.18 21.64 -73.31
CA GLY A 424 -49.31 22.02 -74.74
C GLY A 424 -50.49 22.97 -75.03
N ASN A 425 -50.21 24.17 -75.59
CA ASN A 425 -51.16 25.13 -76.22
C ASN A 425 -52.25 25.78 -75.28
N THR A 426 -52.85 26.95 -75.54
CA THR A 426 -52.73 27.95 -76.65
C THR A 426 -53.21 29.36 -76.20
N HIS A 427 -52.83 30.41 -76.95
CA HIS A 427 -53.56 31.70 -77.15
C HIS A 427 -53.81 32.64 -75.94
N THR A 428 -53.88 33.99 -76.05
CA THR A 428 -53.16 35.05 -76.82
C THR A 428 -53.72 36.41 -76.33
N HIS A 429 -52.89 37.43 -76.07
CA HIS A 429 -53.04 38.82 -76.58
C HIS A 429 -51.96 39.79 -76.05
N HIS A 430 -51.87 40.96 -76.70
CA HIS A 430 -50.91 42.07 -76.55
C HIS A 430 -51.72 43.40 -76.57
N PRO A 431 -51.13 44.60 -76.38
CA PRO A 431 -49.88 44.99 -75.70
C PRO A 431 -50.05 46.19 -74.73
N HIS A 432 -48.98 46.66 -74.05
CA HIS A 432 -48.48 48.06 -74.16
C HIS A 432 -47.17 48.29 -73.37
N THR A 433 -46.68 49.54 -73.32
CA THR A 433 -45.24 49.86 -73.40
C THR A 433 -44.70 50.79 -72.32
N HIS A 434 -43.39 50.64 -72.04
CA HIS A 434 -42.45 51.58 -71.39
C HIS A 434 -42.79 52.23 -70.04
N HIS A 435 -41.88 52.06 -69.08
CA HIS A 435 -41.25 53.22 -68.43
C HIS A 435 -39.82 52.88 -67.95
N THR A 436 -38.91 53.85 -68.07
CA THR A 436 -37.56 53.82 -67.50
C THR A 436 -37.54 54.51 -66.14
N HIS A 437 -36.71 54.05 -65.20
CA HIS A 437 -36.14 54.91 -64.15
C HIS A 437 -34.81 54.36 -63.62
N THR A 438 -33.89 55.27 -63.28
CA THR A 438 -32.54 55.00 -62.76
C THR A 438 -32.50 55.02 -61.23
N HIS A 439 -31.60 54.22 -60.65
CA HIS A 439 -31.34 54.21 -59.21
C HIS A 439 -30.21 55.19 -58.82
N THR A 440 -30.39 55.86 -57.68
CA THR A 440 -29.36 56.63 -56.96
C THR A 440 -29.22 56.14 -55.52
N PRO A 441 -28.00 56.07 -54.94
CA PRO A 441 -27.77 55.79 -53.52
C PRO A 441 -27.48 57.07 -52.71
N PRO A 442 -27.79 57.11 -51.40
CA PRO A 442 -27.25 58.09 -50.47
C PRO A 442 -26.21 57.48 -49.51
N THR A 443 -25.06 58.13 -49.36
CA THR A 443 -24.12 57.94 -48.24
C THR A 443 -24.47 58.88 -47.09
N HIS A 444 -24.08 58.53 -45.86
CA HIS A 444 -24.20 59.41 -44.70
C HIS A 444 -22.86 59.61 -43.99
N HIS A 445 -22.54 60.87 -43.67
CA HIS A 445 -21.35 61.25 -42.89
C HIS A 445 -21.58 61.13 -41.37
N PRO A 446 -20.53 60.89 -40.56
CA PRO A 446 -20.58 60.93 -39.11
C PRO A 446 -20.30 62.33 -38.54
N HIS A 447 -20.61 62.54 -37.24
CA HIS A 447 -19.95 63.58 -36.45
C HIS A 447 -19.76 63.16 -34.98
N THR A 448 -18.77 63.77 -34.33
CA THR A 448 -18.36 63.64 -32.92
C THR A 448 -19.30 64.49 -32.01
N THR A 449 -19.14 64.67 -30.68
CA THR A 449 -17.92 64.80 -29.85
C THR A 449 -18.22 64.76 -28.33
N HIS A 450 -17.13 64.68 -27.53
CA HIS A 450 -16.95 65.15 -26.14
C HIS A 450 -17.46 64.35 -24.90
N THR A 451 -16.51 64.12 -23.99
CA THR A 451 -16.65 63.96 -22.52
C THR A 451 -16.34 65.30 -21.82
N PRO A 452 -16.62 65.47 -20.50
CA PRO A 452 -15.51 65.38 -19.51
C PRO A 452 -15.87 65.03 -18.02
N HIS A 453 -14.83 64.74 -17.22
CA HIS A 453 -14.70 64.83 -15.73
C HIS A 453 -15.60 64.00 -14.78
N THR A 454 -15.35 63.87 -13.46
CA THR A 454 -14.14 63.50 -12.63
C THR A 454 -14.54 63.48 -11.13
N THR A 455 -14.18 62.46 -10.33
CA THR A 455 -14.18 62.52 -8.83
C THR A 455 -13.22 61.48 -8.19
N HIS A 456 -13.08 61.45 -6.84
CA HIS A 456 -11.87 61.02 -6.11
C HIS A 456 -11.99 59.75 -5.22
N THR A 457 -10.84 59.06 -5.08
CA THR A 457 -10.18 58.32 -3.94
C THR A 457 -10.77 58.31 -2.50
N PRO A 458 -10.27 57.49 -1.51
CA PRO A 458 -9.35 56.31 -1.52
C PRO A 458 -9.73 55.13 -0.55
N HIS A 459 -8.88 54.08 -0.47
CA HIS A 459 -8.43 53.28 0.72
C HIS A 459 -8.23 51.76 0.40
N THR A 460 -7.52 50.89 1.15
CA THR A 460 -6.12 50.87 1.70
C THR A 460 -5.79 49.40 2.11
N THR A 461 -4.53 48.91 1.96
CA THR A 461 -3.97 47.63 2.50
C THR A 461 -4.66 46.30 2.11
N HIS A 462 -4.00 45.16 1.90
CA HIS A 462 -2.79 44.59 2.54
C HIS A 462 -1.99 43.69 1.57
N THR A 463 -0.66 43.62 1.73
CA THR A 463 0.16 42.47 1.33
C THR A 463 0.30 41.47 2.50
N PRO A 464 0.65 40.21 2.21
CA PRO A 464 1.96 39.76 2.68
C PRO A 464 2.75 38.84 1.71
N HIS A 465 4.07 39.05 1.72
CA HIS A 465 5.19 38.13 1.44
C HIS A 465 5.00 36.87 0.57
N THR A 466 5.59 36.92 -0.62
CA THR A 466 6.13 35.75 -1.30
C THR A 466 7.54 35.45 -0.78
N THR A 467 7.82 34.24 -0.30
CA THR A 467 9.20 33.76 -0.06
C THR A 467 9.54 32.63 -1.02
N HIS A 468 10.40 32.91 -1.99
CA HIS A 468 11.11 31.87 -2.73
C HIS A 468 12.11 31.15 -1.81
N SER A 469 12.25 29.84 -1.99
CA SER A 469 13.49 29.12 -1.69
C SER A 469 13.67 27.98 -2.71
N SER A 470 14.91 27.55 -2.91
CA SER A 470 15.37 26.96 -4.18
C SER A 470 15.78 25.49 -4.07
N TYR A 471 15.91 24.84 -5.23
CA TYR A 471 16.36 23.46 -5.36
C TYR A 471 17.88 23.29 -5.16
N ALA A 472 18.23 22.25 -4.40
CA ALA A 472 19.31 21.27 -4.62
C ALA A 472 20.79 21.71 -4.82
N THR A 473 21.59 21.33 -3.83
CA THR A 473 22.94 20.71 -3.98
C THR A 473 22.99 19.63 -2.88
N VAL A 474 23.12 18.32 -3.15
CA VAL A 474 24.26 17.61 -3.79
C VAL A 474 25.58 17.98 -3.14
N ASN A 475 26.11 17.05 -2.34
CA ASN A 475 27.55 16.85 -2.18
C ASN A 475 27.81 15.36 -1.88
N GLN A 476 28.99 14.88 -2.26
CA GLN A 476 29.34 13.46 -2.32
C GLN A 476 30.83 13.30 -1.98
N SER A 477 31.16 12.21 -1.29
CA SER A 477 32.53 11.85 -0.85
C SER A 477 33.10 12.74 0.26
N ASP A 478 33.68 12.12 1.30
CA ASP A 478 35.09 11.70 1.24
C ASP A 478 35.37 10.52 2.18
N CYS A 479 36.44 9.78 1.87
CA CYS A 479 36.95 8.66 2.67
C CYS A 479 38.46 8.51 2.45
N VAL A 480 39.26 9.10 3.35
CA VAL A 480 40.60 8.68 3.82
C VAL A 480 40.95 9.55 5.03
#